data_AF-A0A7C6DFD9-F1
#
_entry.id   AF-A0A7C6DFD9-F1
#
_cell.length_a   1.000
_cell.length_b   1.000
_cell.length_c   1.000
_cell.angle_alpha   90.00
_cell.angle_beta   90.00
_cell.angle_gamma   90.00
#
_symmetry.space_group_name_H-M   'P 1'
#
loop_
_entity.id
_entity.type
_entity.pdbx_description
1 polymer ?
#
loop_
_entity_poly.entity_id
_entity_poly.type
_entity_poly.pdbx_seq_one_letter_code
_entity_poly.pdbx_strand_id
1 'polypeptide(L)'
;MIGILKNNATKIFDRIREFDREKKEKKRLEMEYAMLQEELYKTNIQIRSAYNNFNNTTDKDCISYYLFLIKALEARYALLLKQAKDIDYA
;
A
#
# COMPACT_ATOMS: atom_id res chain seq x y z
N MET A 1 -21.78 40.04 25.20
CA MET A 1 -20.41 40.00 24.62
C MET A 1 -19.63 38.73 24.99
N ILE A 2 -19.63 38.27 26.25
CA ILE A 2 -18.83 37.10 26.70
C ILE A 2 -19.18 35.78 25.99
N GLY A 3 -20.45 35.53 25.64
CA GLY A 3 -20.87 34.28 24.96
C GLY A 3 -20.37 34.13 23.52
N ILE A 4 -20.23 35.24 22.78
CA ILE A 4 -19.75 35.24 21.38
C ILE A 4 -18.26 34.92 21.34
N LEU A 5 -17.48 35.48 22.27
CA LEU A 5 -16.04 35.23 22.39
C LEU A 5 -15.73 33.77 22.76
N LYS A 6 -16.51 33.17 23.68
CA LYS A 6 -16.35 31.75 24.06
C LYS A 6 -16.65 30.81 22.88
N ASN A 7 -17.71 31.07 22.10
CA ASN A 7 -18.05 30.27 20.92
C ASN A 7 -16.98 30.34 19.81
N ASN A 8 -16.36 31.51 19.60
CA ASN A 8 -15.28 31.63 18.63
C ASN A 8 -14.01 30.88 19.07
N ALA A 9 -13.68 30.93 20.36
CA ALA A 9 -12.56 30.16 20.90
C ALA A 9 -12.77 28.65 20.71
N THR A 10 -13.95 28.12 21.04
CA THR A 10 -14.27 26.69 20.85
C THR A 10 -14.14 26.27 19.38
N LYS A 11 -14.69 27.05 18.45
CA LYS A 11 -14.57 26.78 17.00
C LYS A 11 -13.12 26.77 16.51
N ILE A 12 -12.27 27.65 17.04
CA ILE A 12 -10.84 27.69 16.69
C ILE A 12 -10.14 26.41 17.17
N PHE A 13 -10.40 25.97 18.41
CA PHE A 13 -9.81 24.74 18.94
C PHE A 13 -10.28 23.49 18.18
N ASP A 14 -11.54 23.43 17.79
CA ASP A 14 -12.07 22.31 17.01
C ASP A 14 -11.40 22.24 15.63
N ARG A 15 -11.22 23.38 14.95
CA ARG A 15 -10.53 23.47 13.66
C ARG A 15 -9.05 23.08 13.77
N ILE A 16 -8.35 23.49 14.82
CA ILE A 16 -6.95 23.05 15.06
C ILE A 16 -6.90 21.52 15.20
N ARG A 17 -7.83 20.94 15.97
CA ARG A 17 -7.89 19.48 16.16
C ARG A 17 -8.24 18.72 14.88
N GLU A 18 -9.04 19.30 14.00
CA GLU A 18 -9.36 18.74 12.69
C GLU A 18 -8.12 18.78 11.78
N PHE A 19 -7.43 19.91 11.71
CA PHE A 19 -6.18 20.05 10.96
C PHE A 19 -5.09 19.07 11.40
N ASP A 20 -4.91 18.87 12.70
CA ASP A 20 -3.96 17.89 13.23
C ASP A 20 -4.33 16.46 12.84
N ARG A 21 -5.63 16.14 12.79
CA ARG A 21 -6.14 14.84 12.35
C ARG A 21 -5.90 14.63 10.85
N GLU A 22 -6.22 15.60 10.01
CA GLU A 22 -5.96 15.56 8.57
C GLU A 22 -4.48 15.37 8.27
N LYS A 23 -3.60 16.11 8.96
CA LYS A 23 -2.15 15.98 8.81
C LYS A 23 -1.65 14.60 9.19
N LYS A 24 -2.16 14.03 10.29
CA LYS A 24 -1.80 12.68 10.74
C LYS A 24 -2.28 11.62 9.73
N GLU A 25 -3.49 11.78 9.21
CA GLU A 25 -4.06 10.86 8.23
C GLU A 25 -3.30 10.91 6.90
N LYS A 26 -2.98 12.11 6.40
CA LYS A 26 -2.12 12.27 5.22
C LYS A 26 -0.78 11.55 5.39
N LYS A 27 -0.13 11.73 6.55
CA LYS A 27 1.15 11.05 6.84
C LYS A 27 1.00 9.53 6.90
N ARG A 28 -0.14 9.03 7.40
CA ARG A 28 -0.46 7.60 7.43
C ARG A 28 -0.59 7.05 6.01
N LEU A 29 -1.33 7.72 5.14
CA LEU A 29 -1.51 7.35 3.73
C LEU A 29 -0.18 7.39 2.96
N GLU A 30 0.65 8.40 3.18
CA GLU A 30 2.00 8.48 2.58
C GLU A 30 2.88 7.28 2.98
N MET A 31 2.85 6.88 4.26
CA MET A 31 3.57 5.70 4.73
C MET A 31 3.00 4.41 4.14
N GLU A 32 1.67 4.27 4.09
CA GLU A 32 0.98 3.12 3.52
C GLU A 32 1.31 2.95 2.02
N TYR A 33 1.30 4.04 1.26
CA TYR A 33 1.70 4.06 -0.15
C TYR A 33 3.17 3.66 -0.33
N ALA A 34 4.08 4.19 0.49
CA ALA A 34 5.49 3.82 0.42
C ALA A 34 5.73 2.32 0.69
N MET A 35 5.01 1.75 1.66
CA MET A 35 5.07 0.31 1.94
C MET A 35 4.54 -0.52 0.77
N LEU A 36 3.43 -0.11 0.14
CA LEU A 36 2.90 -0.79 -1.05
C LEU A 36 3.88 -0.75 -2.22
N GLN A 37 4.55 0.38 -2.46
CA GLN A 37 5.57 0.50 -3.50
C GLN A 37 6.75 -0.44 -3.24
N GLU A 38 7.19 -0.56 -1.99
CA GLU A 38 8.25 -1.49 -1.60
C GLU A 38 7.83 -2.95 -1.85
N GLU A 39 6.62 -3.33 -1.45
CA GLU A 39 6.10 -4.70 -1.65
C GLU A 39 5.85 -5.04 -3.13
N LEU A 40 5.42 -4.06 -3.94
CA LEU A 40 5.34 -4.20 -5.40
C LEU A 40 6.72 -4.48 -6.01
N TYR A 41 7.73 -3.71 -5.60
CA TYR A 41 9.11 -3.89 -6.06
C TYR A 41 9.65 -5.28 -5.69
N LYS A 42 9.52 -5.68 -4.42
CA LYS A 42 9.93 -7.01 -3.95
C LYS A 42 9.21 -8.13 -4.69
N THR A 43 7.90 -8.01 -4.85
CA THR A 43 7.09 -9.02 -5.56
C THR A 43 7.53 -9.15 -7.02
N ASN A 44 7.84 -8.04 -7.70
CA ASN A 44 8.36 -8.05 -9.07
C ASN A 44 9.72 -8.78 -9.17
N ILE A 45 10.64 -8.55 -8.21
CA ILE A 45 11.91 -9.29 -8.14
C ILE A 45 11.65 -10.79 -7.96
N GLN A 46 10.74 -11.16 -7.06
CA GLN A 46 10.38 -12.57 -6.83
C GLN A 46 9.80 -13.22 -8.09
N ILE A 47 8.92 -12.51 -8.83
CA ILE A 47 8.37 -12.96 -10.11
C ILE A 47 9.50 -13.24 -11.10
N ARG A 48 10.40 -12.27 -11.31
CA ARG A 48 11.54 -12.42 -12.23
C ARG A 48 12.44 -13.60 -11.85
N SER A 49 12.72 -13.75 -10.56
CA SER A 49 13.52 -14.86 -10.05
C SER A 49 12.83 -16.21 -10.26
N ALA A 50 11.52 -16.29 -9.99
CA ALA A 50 10.73 -17.50 -10.21
C ALA A 50 10.69 -17.91 -11.69
N TYR A 51 10.48 -16.95 -12.59
CA TYR A 51 10.57 -17.19 -14.04
C TYR A 51 11.97 -17.65 -14.46
N ASN A 52 13.03 -17.03 -13.94
CA ASN A 52 14.39 -17.47 -14.23
C ASN A 52 14.63 -18.92 -13.79
N ASN A 53 14.23 -19.29 -12.58
CA ASN A 53 14.42 -20.65 -12.08
C ASN A 53 13.54 -21.67 -12.81
N PHE A 54 12.30 -21.30 -13.13
CA PHE A 54 11.39 -22.11 -13.96
C PHE A 54 12.02 -22.45 -15.32
N ASN A 55 12.61 -21.45 -15.99
CA ASN A 55 13.21 -21.64 -17.31
C ASN A 55 14.48 -22.50 -17.30
N ASN A 56 15.11 -22.66 -16.14
CA ASN A 56 16.37 -23.41 -15.99
C ASN A 56 16.20 -24.77 -15.29
N THR A 57 14.98 -25.12 -14.84
CA THR A 57 14.74 -26.43 -14.22
C THR A 57 14.23 -27.43 -15.25
N THR A 58 14.70 -28.68 -15.13
CA THR A 58 14.25 -29.82 -15.94
C THR A 58 13.51 -30.88 -15.11
N ASP A 59 13.50 -30.71 -13.79
CA ASP A 59 12.77 -31.60 -12.89
C ASP A 59 11.26 -31.28 -12.89
N LYS A 60 10.44 -32.30 -13.07
CA LYS A 60 8.98 -32.17 -13.26
C LYS A 60 8.27 -31.63 -12.02
N ASP A 61 8.74 -31.99 -10.83
CA ASP A 61 8.17 -31.50 -9.58
C ASP A 61 8.56 -30.03 -9.35
N CYS A 62 9.81 -29.67 -9.68
CA CYS A 62 10.25 -28.28 -9.72
C CYS A 62 9.44 -27.42 -10.72
N ILE A 63 9.15 -27.93 -11.93
CA ILE A 63 8.32 -27.24 -12.92
C ILE A 63 6.93 -26.93 -12.34
N SER A 64 6.30 -27.93 -11.72
CA SER A 64 4.98 -27.78 -11.11
C SER A 64 5.01 -26.76 -9.97
N TYR A 65 6.01 -26.85 -9.09
CA TYR A 65 6.23 -25.88 -8.00
C TYR A 65 6.31 -24.43 -8.52
N TYR A 66 7.19 -24.18 -9.49
CA TYR A 66 7.39 -22.82 -10.01
C TYR A 66 6.16 -22.29 -10.76
N LEU A 67 5.38 -23.16 -11.42
CA LEU A 67 4.11 -22.75 -12.04
C LEU A 67 3.12 -22.21 -11.00
N PHE A 68 2.95 -22.92 -9.87
CA PHE A 68 2.08 -22.45 -8.78
C PHE A 68 2.64 -21.19 -8.11
N LEU A 69 3.96 -21.14 -7.89
CA LEU A 69 4.62 -19.97 -7.30
C LEU A 69 4.43 -18.72 -8.15
N ILE A 70 4.66 -18.81 -9.46
CA ILE A 70 4.48 -17.68 -10.38
C ILE A 70 3.04 -17.18 -10.34
N LYS A 71 2.05 -18.07 -10.42
CA LYS A 71 0.63 -17.70 -10.33
C LYS A 71 0.29 -16.99 -9.01
N ALA A 72 0.82 -17.49 -7.89
CA ALA A 72 0.60 -16.87 -6.58
C ALA A 72 1.24 -15.47 -6.49
N LEU A 73 2.45 -15.31 -7.02
CA LEU A 73 3.16 -14.03 -7.04
C LEU A 73 2.47 -13.02 -7.98
N GLU A 74 2.01 -13.44 -9.14
CA GLU A 74 1.24 -12.60 -10.07
C GLU A 74 -0.09 -12.14 -9.46
N ALA A 75 -0.80 -13.04 -8.75
CA ALA A 75 -2.02 -12.69 -8.03
C ALA A 75 -1.75 -11.67 -6.90
N ARG A 76 -0.66 -11.85 -6.14
CA ARG A 76 -0.21 -10.88 -5.13
C ARG A 76 0.10 -9.53 -5.77
N TYR A 77 0.83 -9.51 -6.87
CA TYR A 77 1.19 -8.27 -7.57
C TYR A 77 -0.05 -7.53 -8.07
N ALA A 78 -1.03 -8.24 -8.63
CA ALA A 78 -2.29 -7.65 -9.07
C ALA A 78 -3.10 -7.05 -7.91
N LEU A 79 -3.13 -7.72 -6.75
CA LEU A 79 -3.78 -7.20 -5.55
C LEU A 79 -3.10 -5.92 -5.05
N LEU A 80 -1.77 -5.91 -4.96
CA LEU A 80 -0.98 -4.75 -4.53
C LEU A 80 -1.19 -3.55 -5.47
N LEU A 81 -1.26 -3.79 -6.79
CA LEU A 81 -1.57 -2.74 -7.76
C LEU A 81 -2.97 -2.15 -7.57
N LYS A 82 -3.95 -2.99 -7.22
CA LYS A 82 -5.30 -2.50 -6.91
C LYS A 82 -5.29 -1.62 -5.66
N GLN A 83 -4.62 -2.08 -4.59
CA GLN A 83 -4.49 -1.31 -3.35
C GLN A 83 -3.77 0.03 -3.56
N ALA A 84 -2.69 0.04 -4.34
CA ALA A 84 -1.96 1.28 -4.64
C ALA A 84 -2.83 2.30 -5.39
N LYS A 85 -3.63 1.84 -6.36
CA LYS A 85 -4.60 2.71 -7.06
C LYS A 85 -5.65 3.27 -6.12
N ASP A 86 -6.19 2.44 -5.22
CA ASP A 86 -7.22 2.88 -4.29
C ASP A 86 -6.71 3.98 -3.34
N ILE A 87 -5.41 4.00 -3.00
CA ILE A 87 -4.77 5.09 -2.22
C ILE A 87 -4.51 6.34 -3.08
N ASP A 88 -4.07 6.19 -4.34
CA ASP A 88 -3.86 7.35 -5.23
C ASP A 88 -5.15 8.13 -5.51
N TYR A 89 -6.32 7.48 -5.39
CA TYR A 89 -7.65 8.10 -5.54
C TYR A 89 -8.29 8.56 -4.21
N ALA A 90 -7.64 8.33 -3.06
CA ALA A 90 -8.14 8.68 -1.72
C ALA A 90 -7.59 10.04 -1.23
#